data_AF-A0A355SC74-F1
#
_entry.id   AF-A0A355SC74-F1
#
_cell.length_a   1.000
_cell.length_b   1.000
_cell.length_c   1.000
_cell.angle_alpha   90.00
_cell.angle_beta   90.00
_cell.angle_gamma   90.00
#
_symmetry.space_group_name_H-M   'P 1'
#
loop_
_entity.id
_entity.type
_entity.pdbx_description
1 polymer ?
#
loop_
_entity_poly.entity_id
_entity_poly.type
_entity_poly.pdbx_seq_one_letter_code
_entity_poly.pdbx_strand_id
1 'polypeptide(L)'
;MENCNNDALAEYLSKKYELDIYDVVQVKNVFRVYARQGDKCLKRVKFGKEDFMFILSCMKHLMKNGFKGILPFIPTKEGKDYIKLENGYGFLTDWM
;
A
#
# COMPACT_ATOMS: atom_id res chain seq x y z
N MET A 1 -16.35 10.36 -12.95
CA MET A 1 -14.92 10.42 -13.30
C MET A 1 -14.01 9.80 -12.22
N GLU A 2 -14.50 9.49 -11.01
CA GLU A 2 -13.72 8.76 -9.98
C GLU A 2 -13.46 7.28 -10.31
N ASN A 3 -14.42 6.57 -10.93
CA ASN A 3 -14.31 5.11 -11.15
C ASN A 3 -13.12 4.68 -12.02
N CYS A 4 -12.81 5.44 -13.09
CA CYS A 4 -11.70 5.12 -14.01
C CYS A 4 -10.33 5.15 -13.30
N ASN A 5 -10.16 5.98 -12.27
CA ASN A 5 -8.91 6.06 -11.52
C ASN A 5 -8.73 4.84 -10.60
N ASN A 6 -9.82 4.33 -10.02
CA ASN A 6 -9.77 3.16 -9.15
C ASN A 6 -9.51 1.86 -9.93
N ASP A 7 -10.08 1.72 -11.13
CA ASP A 7 -9.82 0.56 -12.00
C ASP A 7 -8.34 0.48 -12.42
N ALA A 8 -7.77 1.62 -12.84
CA ALA A 8 -6.35 1.71 -13.18
C ALA A 8 -5.45 1.43 -11.97
N LEU A 9 -5.85 1.91 -10.78
CA LEU A 9 -5.16 1.62 -9.54
C LEU A 9 -5.23 0.12 -9.18
N ALA A 10 -6.40 -0.52 -9.34
CA ALA A 10 -6.59 -1.94 -9.11
C ALA A 10 -5.66 -2.77 -10.03
N GLU A 11 -5.63 -2.46 -11.32
CA GLU A 11 -4.76 -3.15 -12.29
C GLU A 11 -3.27 -2.96 -11.95
N TYR A 12 -2.88 -1.73 -11.60
CA TYR A 12 -1.51 -1.43 -11.20
C TYR A 12 -1.09 -2.23 -9.96
N LEU A 13 -1.93 -2.26 -8.92
CA LEU A 13 -1.67 -3.00 -7.70
C LEU A 13 -1.62 -4.50 -7.95
N SER A 14 -2.54 -5.04 -8.75
CA SER A 14 -2.59 -6.46 -9.11
C SER A 14 -1.26 -6.90 -9.74
N LYS A 15 -0.75 -6.11 -10.70
CA LYS A 15 0.55 -6.39 -11.36
C LYS A 15 1.76 -6.25 -10.43
N LYS A 16 1.71 -5.34 -9.45
CA LYS A 16 2.83 -5.08 -8.52
C LYS A 16 2.91 -6.06 -7.36
N TYR A 17 1.77 -6.56 -6.89
CA TYR A 17 1.68 -7.43 -5.72
C TYR A 17 1.27 -8.87 -6.04
N GLU A 18 1.00 -9.20 -7.31
CA GLU A 18 0.49 -10.51 -7.73
C GLU A 18 -0.80 -10.91 -6.98
N LEU A 19 -1.70 -9.93 -6.84
CA LEU A 19 -2.99 -10.07 -6.18
C LEU A 19 -4.12 -10.12 -7.21
N ASP A 20 -5.14 -10.91 -6.92
CA ASP A 20 -6.37 -10.99 -7.70
C ASP A 20 -7.35 -9.96 -7.15
N ILE A 21 -7.20 -8.71 -7.60
CA ILE A 21 -7.96 -7.54 -7.13
C ILE A 21 -9.18 -7.35 -8.02
N TYR A 22 -10.36 -7.29 -7.40
CA TYR A 22 -11.62 -7.10 -8.12
C TYR A 22 -12.31 -5.77 -7.82
N ASP A 23 -11.90 -5.05 -6.77
CA ASP A 23 -12.41 -3.71 -6.48
C ASP A 23 -11.45 -2.90 -5.59
N VAL A 24 -11.49 -1.58 -5.72
CA VAL A 24 -10.72 -0.63 -4.91
C VAL A 24 -11.58 0.56 -4.55
N VAL A 25 -11.79 0.78 -3.25
CA VAL A 25 -12.68 1.83 -2.74
C VAL A 25 -11.95 2.71 -1.75
N GLN A 26 -12.09 4.04 -1.89
CA GLN A 26 -11.56 4.98 -0.92
C GLN A 26 -12.38 4.93 0.39
N VAL A 27 -11.71 4.68 1.51
CA VAL A 27 -12.29 4.72 2.85
C VAL A 27 -11.52 5.75 3.68
N LYS A 28 -12.12 6.92 3.88
CA LYS A 28 -11.47 8.09 4.50
C LYS A 28 -10.16 8.43 3.75
N ASN A 29 -9.01 8.25 4.40
CA ASN A 29 -7.70 8.64 3.89
C ASN A 29 -6.91 7.46 3.30
N VAL A 30 -7.48 6.25 3.30
CA VAL A 30 -6.87 5.03 2.74
C VAL A 30 -7.75 4.45 1.66
N PHE A 31 -7.26 3.45 0.92
CA PHE A 31 -8.08 2.64 0.02
C PHE A 31 -8.18 1.24 0.59
N ARG A 32 -9.41 0.71 0.63
CA ARG A 32 -9.64 -0.71 0.79
C ARG A 32 -9.51 -1.35 -0.59
N VAL A 33 -8.69 -2.37 -0.66
CA VAL A 33 -8.39 -3.13 -1.88
C VAL A 33 -8.98 -4.51 -1.68
N TYR A 34 -10.05 -4.81 -2.38
CA TYR A 34 -10.71 -6.10 -2.30
C TYR A 34 -10.00 -7.10 -3.22
N ALA A 35 -9.52 -8.19 -2.63
CA ALA A 35 -8.75 -9.19 -3.33
C ALA A 35 -9.12 -10.59 -2.87
N ARG A 36 -8.97 -11.58 -3.76
CA ARG A 36 -9.24 -13.00 -3.44
C ARG A 36 -8.36 -13.52 -2.30
N GLN A 37 -7.16 -12.96 -2.15
CA GLN A 37 -6.20 -13.27 -1.09
C GLN A 37 -6.52 -12.52 0.23
N GLY A 38 -7.73 -12.01 0.38
CA GLY A 38 -8.17 -11.19 1.51
C GLY A 38 -7.91 -9.71 1.31
N ASP A 39 -8.78 -8.89 1.89
CA ASP A 39 -8.75 -7.44 1.72
C ASP A 39 -7.47 -6.80 2.23
N LYS A 40 -6.96 -5.83 1.47
CA LYS A 40 -5.75 -5.07 1.78
C LYS A 40 -6.09 -3.60 2.04
N CYS A 41 -5.21 -2.93 2.77
CA CYS A 41 -5.24 -1.49 3.00
C CYS A 41 -4.09 -0.84 2.24
N LEU A 42 -4.42 0.01 1.27
CA LEU A 42 -3.43 0.90 0.65
C LEU A 42 -3.37 2.22 1.43
N LYS A 43 -2.21 2.45 2.05
CA LYS A 43 -1.88 3.73 2.68
C LYS A 43 -1.11 4.59 1.69
N ARG A 44 -1.67 5.75 1.34
CA ARG A 44 -1.01 6.75 0.49
C ARG A 44 -0.29 7.78 1.35
N VAL A 45 0.92 8.13 0.94
CA VAL A 45 1.77 9.10 1.60
C VAL A 45 2.18 10.16 0.57
N LYS A 46 1.71 11.39 0.78
CA LYS A 46 1.94 12.54 -0.12
C LYS A 46 3.16 13.37 0.33
N PHE A 47 4.25 12.70 0.67
CA PHE A 47 5.51 13.37 0.99
C PHE A 47 6.51 13.29 -0.17
N GLY A 48 7.54 14.13 -0.10
CA GLY A 48 8.72 13.98 -0.94
C GLY A 48 9.35 12.61 -0.74
N LYS A 49 10.18 12.18 -1.71
CA LYS A 49 10.85 10.88 -1.66
C LYS A 49 11.67 10.70 -0.38
N GLU A 50 12.41 11.73 0.03
CA GLU A 50 13.31 11.68 1.17
C GLU A 50 12.54 11.47 2.49
N ASP A 51 11.53 12.31 2.74
CA ASP A 51 10.64 12.18 3.89
C ASP A 51 9.95 10.82 3.96
N PHE A 52 9.45 10.33 2.82
CA PHE A 52 8.82 9.02 2.74
C PHE A 52 9.81 7.91 3.11
N MET A 53 11.02 7.94 2.55
CA MET A 53 12.05 6.94 2.83
C MET A 53 12.50 6.99 4.29
N PHE A 54 12.59 8.17 4.88
CA PHE A 54 12.88 8.34 6.30
C PHE A 54 11.81 7.66 7.16
N ILE A 55 10.52 7.96 6.94
CA ILE A 55 9.40 7.36 7.68
C ILE A 55 9.39 5.84 7.52
N LEU A 56 9.56 5.33 6.30
CA LEU A 56 9.63 3.90 6.03
C LEU A 56 10.79 3.23 6.78
N SER A 57 11.95 3.88 6.84
CA SER A 57 13.11 3.38 7.59
C SER A 57 12.84 3.31 9.10
N CYS A 58 12.16 4.31 9.66
CA CYS A 58 11.75 4.32 11.07
C CYS A 58 10.75 3.19 11.37
N MET A 59 9.73 3.00 10.53
CA MET A 59 8.77 1.92 10.68
C MET A 59 9.45 0.55 10.67
N LYS A 60 10.35 0.33 9.70
CA LYS A 60 11.14 -0.91 9.62
C LYS A 60 12.04 -1.13 10.83
N HIS A 61 12.69 -0.08 11.31
CA HIS A 61 13.51 -0.14 12.52
C HIS A 61 12.66 -0.55 13.73
N LEU A 62 11.49 0.07 13.93
CA LEU A 62 10.58 -0.26 15.03
C LEU A 62 10.11 -1.72 14.95
N MET A 63 9.67 -2.17 13.77
CA MET A 63 9.25 -3.56 13.55
C MET A 63 10.38 -4.56 13.84
N LYS A 64 11.60 -4.28 13.36
CA LYS A 64 12.79 -5.12 13.61
C LYS A 64 13.10 -5.24 15.12
N ASN A 65 12.75 -4.22 15.91
CA ASN A 65 12.93 -4.20 17.36
C ASN A 65 11.68 -4.68 18.14
N GLY A 66 10.75 -5.36 17.47
CA GLY A 66 9.61 -6.02 18.12
C GLY A 66 8.42 -5.11 18.42
N PHE A 67 8.37 -3.89 17.88
CA PHE A 67 7.20 -3.03 18.00
C PHE A 67 6.02 -3.60 17.19
N LYS A 68 4.93 -3.94 17.88
CA LYS A 68 3.74 -4.59 17.28
C LYS A 68 2.64 -3.62 16.84
N GLY A 69 2.83 -2.31 17.03
CA GLY A 69 1.85 -1.29 16.65
C GLY A 69 1.81 -0.97 15.15
N ILE A 70 2.71 -1.59 14.36
CA ILE A 70 2.76 -1.46 12.91
C ILE A 70 2.41 -2.81 12.29
N LEU A 71 1.40 -2.82 11.42
CA LEU A 71 1.09 -4.00 10.63
C LEU A 71 2.23 -4.34 9.67
N PRO A 72 2.53 -5.62 9.45
CA PRO A 72 3.50 -6.04 8.45
C PRO A 72 3.17 -5.47 7.07
N PHE A 73 4.21 -5.00 6.39
CA PHE A 73 4.10 -4.63 4.98
C PHE A 73 3.90 -5.90 4.15
N ILE A 74 3.05 -5.81 3.14
CA ILE A 74 2.99 -6.80 2.09
C ILE A 74 4.02 -6.37 1.04
N PRO A 75 5.05 -7.17 0.76
CA PRO A 75 6.03 -6.82 -0.25
C PRO A 75 5.42 -6.98 -1.65
N THR A 76 5.82 -6.11 -2.57
CA THR A 76 5.62 -6.30 -4.01
C THR A 76 6.33 -7.56 -4.49
N LYS A 77 6.02 -8.01 -5.71
CA LYS A 77 6.72 -9.14 -6.37
C LYS A 77 8.22 -8.92 -6.56
N GLU A 78 8.66 -7.65 -6.52
CA GLU A 78 10.08 -7.26 -6.57
C GLU A 78 10.73 -7.20 -5.17
N GLY A 79 10.01 -7.58 -4.10
CA GLY A 79 10.50 -7.55 -2.72
C GLY A 79 10.53 -6.16 -2.07
N LYS A 80 9.94 -5.14 -2.71
CA LYS A 80 9.83 -3.78 -2.15
C LYS A 80 8.59 -3.66 -1.26
N ASP A 81 8.75 -3.06 -0.09
CA ASP A 81 7.65 -2.78 0.86
C ASP A 81 6.83 -1.53 0.52
N TYR A 82 7.04 -0.96 -0.67
CA TYR A 82 6.34 0.24 -1.13
C TYR A 82 6.24 0.29 -2.66
N ILE A 83 5.38 1.17 -3.12
CA ILE A 83 5.15 1.50 -4.52
C ILE A 83 5.20 3.02 -4.73
N LYS A 84 5.52 3.44 -5.95
CA LYS A 84 5.36 4.82 -6.39
C LYS A 84 3.96 5.00 -6.95
N LEU A 85 3.27 6.05 -6.53
CA LEU A 85 1.98 6.47 -7.05
C LEU A 85 2.17 7.77 -7.86
N GLU A 86 1.12 8.19 -8.57
CA GLU A 86 1.14 9.44 -9.33
C GLU A 86 1.56 10.63 -8.44
N ASN A 87 0.96 10.72 -7.25
CA ASN A 87 1.19 11.81 -6.29
C ASN A 87 1.75 11.27 -4.96
N GLY A 88 2.95 10.68 -5.03
CA GLY A 88 3.71 10.26 -3.85
C GLY A 88 4.01 8.76 -3.83
N TYR A 89 3.89 8.15 -2.66
CA TYR A 89 4.21 6.75 -2.42
C TYR A 89 3.10 6.05 -1.65
N GLY A 90 3.13 4.74 -1.62
CA GLY A 90 2.23 3.97 -0.77
C GLY A 90 2.75 2.57 -0.48
N PHE A 91 2.09 1.89 0.43
CA PHE A 91 2.39 0.51 0.81
C PHE A 91 1.10 -0.21 1.17
N LEU A 92 1.11 -1.54 1.05
CA LEU A 92 0.00 -2.40 1.42
C LEU A 92 0.22 -3.04 2.79
N THR A 93 -0.85 -3.16 3.55
CA THR A 93 -0.98 -4.05 4.71
C THR A 93 -2.25 -4.87 4.55
N ASP A 94 -2.45 -5.88 5.38
CA ASP A 94 -3.79 -6.48 5.50
C ASP A 94 -4.79 -5.43 6.03
N TRP A 95 -6.05 -5.59 5.62
CA TRP A 95 -7.17 -4.85 6.16
C TRP A 95 -7.59 -5.46 7.51
N MET A 96 -7.78 -4.63 8.54
CA MET A 96 -8.28 -5.01 9.87
C MET A 96 -9.69 -4.48 10.12
#